data_AF-A0AB35S6U5-F1
#
_entry.id   AF-A0AB35S6U5-F1
#
_cell.length_a   1.000
_cell.length_b   1.000
_cell.length_c   1.000
_cell.angle_alpha   90.00
_cell.angle_beta   90.00
_cell.angle_gamma   90.00
#
_symmetry.space_group_name_H-M   'P 1'
#
loop_
_entity.id
_entity.type
_entity.pdbx_description
1 polymer ?
#
loop_
_entity_poly.entity_id
_entity_poly.type
_entity_poly.pdbx_seq_one_letter_code
_entity_poly.pdbx_strand_id
1 'polypeptide(L)'
;DEKTMKRMRGVKYAVLKNPGDLTGRQEEAFESLRDTDPKGQLYRSWQPKELLRTLLKHPLEQARGELNRWVFRASHSRIPEIVELAKKIRRRRPDILRTIRLGYSNARPEASDNRIKATIRMAHGFHHVTNLIALVMLRCGGPDIRPPQPRT
;
A
#
# COMPACT_ATOMS: atom_id res chain seq x y z
N ASP A 1 2.95 27.34 15.14
CA ASP A 1 3.44 26.74 16.40
C ASP A 1 4.44 25.60 16.21
N GLU A 2 5.68 25.90 16.58
CA GLU A 2 6.82 24.97 16.59
C GLU A 2 6.59 23.76 17.52
N LYS A 3 5.90 23.97 18.63
CA LYS A 3 5.55 22.91 19.61
C LYS A 3 4.59 21.87 19.01
N THR A 4 3.62 22.31 18.21
CA THR A 4 2.68 21.45 17.47
C THR A 4 3.39 20.66 16.38
N MET A 5 4.30 21.30 15.62
CA MET A 5 5.11 20.61 14.60
C MET A 5 6.02 19.53 15.21
N LYS A 6 6.63 19.79 16.38
CA LYS A 6 7.48 18.83 17.09
C LYS A 6 6.68 17.63 17.59
N ARG A 7 5.47 17.85 18.11
CA ARG A 7 4.50 16.79 18.48
C ARG A 7 4.06 15.97 17.26
N MET A 8 3.66 16.61 16.17
CA MET A 8 3.27 15.91 14.93
C MET A 8 4.41 15.07 14.33
N ARG A 9 5.67 15.52 14.46
CA ARG A 9 6.85 14.75 14.00
C ARG A 9 7.04 13.45 14.79
N GLY A 10 6.74 13.44 16.09
CA GLY A 10 6.77 12.24 16.94
C GLY A 10 5.70 11.21 16.57
N VAL A 11 4.54 11.67 16.09
CA VAL A 11 3.39 10.82 15.75
C VAL A 11 3.50 10.21 14.35
N LYS A 12 4.37 10.74 13.48
CA LYS A 12 4.62 10.22 12.12
C LYS A 12 4.86 8.71 12.09
N TYR A 13 5.69 8.20 13.01
CA TYR A 13 6.02 6.78 13.06
C TYR A 13 4.90 5.92 13.63
N ALA A 14 4.05 6.47 14.51
CA ALA A 14 2.89 5.77 15.04
C ALA A 14 1.80 5.58 13.96
N VAL A 15 1.55 6.60 13.13
CA VAL A 15 0.56 6.55 12.03
C VAL A 15 0.94 5.52 10.95
N LEU A 16 2.24 5.30 10.74
CA LEU A 16 2.75 4.36 9.75
C LEU A 16 2.66 2.90 10.19
N LYS A 17 2.81 2.62 11.50
CA LYS A 17 2.75 1.26 12.06
C LYS A 17 1.33 0.71 12.14
N ASN A 18 1.21 -0.62 12.26
CA ASN A 18 -0.07 -1.26 12.57
C ASN A 18 -0.41 -1.00 14.05
N PRO A 19 -1.69 -0.87 14.41
CA PRO A 19 -2.10 -0.63 15.79
C PRO A 19 -1.63 -1.71 16.77
N GLY A 20 -1.50 -2.98 16.33
CA GLY A 20 -0.96 -4.06 17.16
C GLY A 20 0.56 -4.09 17.31
N ASP A 21 1.29 -3.27 16.54
CA ASP A 21 2.77 -3.19 16.54
C ASP A 21 3.27 -1.87 17.19
N LEU A 22 2.38 -1.13 17.84
CA LEU A 22 2.69 0.12 18.52
C LEU A 22 3.33 -0.18 19.88
N THR A 23 4.36 0.60 20.24
CA THR A 23 4.86 0.61 21.62
C THR A 23 3.97 1.49 22.49
N GLY A 24 3.93 1.28 23.82
CA GLY A 24 3.05 2.07 24.70
C GLY A 24 3.24 3.60 24.59
N ARG A 25 4.48 4.07 24.39
CA ARG A 25 4.77 5.49 24.09
C ARG A 25 4.17 5.97 22.77
N GLN A 26 4.04 5.09 21.77
CA GLN A 26 3.45 5.41 20.48
C GLN A 26 1.91 5.41 20.55
N GLU A 27 1.30 4.55 21.36
CA GLU A 27 -0.13 4.58 21.66
C GLU A 27 -0.51 5.89 22.37
N GLU A 28 0.18 6.25 23.45
CA GLU A 28 -0.04 7.54 24.14
C GLU A 28 0.16 8.74 23.21
N ALA A 29 1.19 8.72 22.36
CA ALA A 29 1.41 9.76 21.37
C ALA A 29 0.27 9.82 20.34
N PHE A 30 -0.30 8.68 19.97
CA PHE A 30 -1.41 8.60 19.02
C PHE A 30 -2.74 9.03 19.65
N GLU A 31 -2.99 8.70 20.92
CA GLU A 31 -4.15 9.19 21.67
C GLU A 31 -4.08 10.70 21.87
N SER A 32 -2.91 11.23 22.26
CA SER A 32 -2.71 12.68 22.39
C SER A 32 -2.87 13.45 21.07
N LEU A 33 -2.74 12.78 19.93
CA LEU A 33 -2.98 13.36 18.61
C LEU A 33 -4.47 13.71 18.41
N ARG A 34 -5.39 12.95 19.02
CA ARG A 34 -6.83 13.22 18.97
C ARG A 34 -7.16 14.60 19.56
N ASP A 35 -6.41 15.02 20.57
CA ASP A 35 -6.55 16.32 21.24
C ASP A 35 -5.70 17.43 20.61
N THR A 36 -4.64 17.07 19.87
CA THR A 36 -3.68 18.03 19.31
C THR A 36 -3.94 18.37 17.83
N ASP A 37 -4.73 17.58 17.10
CA ASP A 37 -5.04 17.82 15.67
C ASP A 37 -6.20 18.83 15.51
N PRO A 38 -5.93 20.09 15.13
CA PRO A 38 -6.95 21.15 15.08
C PRO A 38 -8.08 20.89 14.08
N LYS A 39 -7.87 19.97 13.14
CA LYS A 39 -8.87 19.59 12.12
C LYS A 39 -9.28 18.11 12.21
N GLY A 40 -8.67 17.32 13.09
CA GLY A 40 -8.84 15.87 13.17
C GLY A 40 -8.53 15.14 11.86
N GLN A 41 -7.80 15.78 10.93
CA GLN A 41 -7.59 15.31 9.58
C GLN A 41 -6.69 14.07 9.52
N LEU A 42 -5.70 13.96 10.42
CA LEU A 42 -4.80 12.82 10.49
C LEU A 42 -5.52 11.59 11.06
N TYR A 43 -6.31 11.77 12.12
CA TYR A 43 -7.13 10.70 12.68
C TYR A 43 -8.22 10.23 11.70
N ARG A 44 -8.89 11.18 11.02
CA ARG A 44 -9.91 10.90 9.99
C ARG A 44 -9.35 10.23 8.75
N SER A 45 -8.06 10.41 8.44
CA SER A 45 -7.39 9.74 7.31
C SER A 45 -6.82 8.38 7.69
N TRP A 46 -6.42 8.19 8.95
CA TRP A 46 -5.97 6.90 9.48
C TRP A 46 -7.10 5.86 9.57
N GLN A 47 -8.31 6.27 9.97
CA GLN A 47 -9.44 5.34 10.12
C GLN A 47 -9.83 4.63 8.79
N PRO A 48 -9.90 5.30 7.62
CA PRO A 48 -10.08 4.66 6.32
C PRO A 48 -8.95 3.69 5.95
N LYS A 49 -7.69 4.00 6.27
CA LYS A 49 -6.54 3.12 6.00
C LYS A 49 -6.69 1.79 6.74
N GLU A 50 -6.95 1.84 8.04
CA GLU A 50 -7.06 0.62 8.85
C GLU A 50 -8.24 -0.25 8.42
N LEU A 51 -9.36 0.37 8.03
CA LEU A 51 -10.52 -0.38 7.58
C LEU A 51 -10.25 -1.14 6.26
N LEU A 52 -9.46 -0.57 5.35
CA LEU A 52 -9.03 -1.28 4.14
C LEU A 52 -8.10 -2.44 4.45
N ARG A 53 -7.27 -2.31 5.51
CA ARG A 53 -6.37 -3.38 5.95
C ARG A 53 -7.13 -4.60 6.48
N THR A 54 -8.19 -4.38 7.25
CA THR A 54 -9.02 -5.47 7.79
C THR A 54 -9.93 -6.06 6.71
N LEU A 55 -10.40 -5.26 5.76
CA LEU A 55 -11.29 -5.67 4.67
C LEU A 55 -10.80 -6.88 3.87
N LEU A 56 -9.48 -6.99 3.65
CA LEU A 56 -8.88 -8.10 2.91
C LEU A 56 -8.89 -9.43 3.67
N LYS A 57 -9.17 -9.41 4.99
CA LYS A 57 -9.21 -10.60 5.86
C LYS A 57 -10.63 -11.10 6.11
N HIS A 58 -11.65 -10.34 5.71
CA HIS A 58 -13.05 -10.69 5.94
C HIS A 58 -13.61 -11.66 4.88
N PRO A 59 -14.60 -12.50 5.23
CA PRO A 59 -15.37 -13.26 4.26
C PRO A 59 -16.01 -12.35 3.21
N LEU A 60 -16.21 -12.87 2.00
CA LEU A 60 -16.66 -12.08 0.84
C LEU A 60 -17.91 -11.23 1.09
N GLU A 61 -18.93 -11.81 1.75
CA GLU A 61 -20.19 -11.11 2.03
C GLU A 61 -19.99 -9.93 2.99
N GLN A 62 -19.19 -10.13 4.04
CA GLN A 62 -18.83 -9.06 4.97
C GLN A 62 -17.98 -7.99 4.28
N ALA A 63 -16.97 -8.40 3.51
CA ALA A 63 -16.10 -7.49 2.77
C ALA A 63 -16.89 -6.62 1.77
N ARG A 64 -17.95 -7.15 1.16
CA ARG A 64 -18.82 -6.40 0.24
C ARG A 64 -19.57 -5.27 0.93
N GLY A 65 -20.12 -5.53 2.11
CA GLY A 65 -20.82 -4.53 2.93
C GLY A 65 -19.86 -3.49 3.49
N GLU A 66 -18.71 -3.92 3.99
CA GLU A 66 -17.67 -3.03 4.52
C GLU A 66 -17.08 -2.13 3.45
N LEU A 67 -16.84 -2.64 2.23
CA LEU A 67 -16.32 -1.85 1.12
C LEU A 67 -17.30 -0.73 0.74
N ASN A 68 -18.60 -1.02 0.74
CA ASN A 68 -19.64 -0.02 0.50
C ASN A 68 -19.63 1.07 1.57
N ARG A 69 -19.62 0.67 2.84
CA ARG A 69 -19.57 1.60 3.98
C ARG A 69 -18.29 2.43 3.98
N TRP A 70 -17.17 1.83 3.56
CA TRP A 70 -15.90 2.51 3.41
C TRP A 70 -15.95 3.56 2.31
N VAL A 71 -16.39 3.17 1.10
CA VAL A 71 -16.52 4.10 -0.04
C VAL A 71 -17.44 5.26 0.29
N PHE A 72 -18.55 5.01 1.01
CA PHE A 72 -19.46 6.05 1.48
C PHE A 72 -18.73 7.05 2.40
N ARG A 73 -18.09 6.58 3.47
CA ARG A 73 -17.37 7.46 4.42
C ARG A 73 -16.22 8.21 3.77
N ALA A 74 -15.42 7.52 2.94
CA ALA A 74 -14.28 8.10 2.25
C ALA A 74 -14.70 9.21 1.28
N SER A 75 -15.82 9.04 0.56
CA SER A 75 -16.35 10.07 -0.34
C SER A 75 -16.84 11.33 0.39
N HIS A 76 -17.26 11.22 1.66
CA HIS A 76 -17.75 12.34 2.47
C HIS A 76 -16.68 12.91 3.42
N SER A 77 -15.44 12.43 3.33
CA SER A 77 -14.34 12.85 4.22
C SER A 77 -13.90 14.31 4.04
N ARG A 78 -14.28 14.95 2.92
CA ARG A 78 -13.82 16.29 2.48
C ARG A 78 -12.28 16.40 2.35
N ILE A 79 -11.59 15.27 2.22
CA ILE A 79 -10.15 15.19 1.97
C ILE A 79 -9.96 14.74 0.51
N PRO A 80 -9.52 15.62 -0.41
CA PRO A 80 -9.48 15.34 -1.84
C PRO A 80 -8.78 14.02 -2.20
N GLU A 81 -7.66 13.71 -1.55
CA GLU A 81 -6.85 12.51 -1.79
C GLU A 81 -7.62 11.23 -1.44
N ILE A 82 -8.41 11.26 -0.36
CA ILE A 82 -9.25 10.13 0.07
C ILE A 82 -10.45 9.99 -0.84
N VAL A 83 -11.04 11.11 -1.28
CA VAL A 83 -12.17 11.10 -2.22
C VAL A 83 -11.74 10.51 -3.56
N GLU A 84 -10.56 10.86 -4.07
CA GLU A 84 -10.01 10.27 -5.30
C GLU A 84 -9.72 8.77 -5.13
N LEU A 85 -9.16 8.36 -3.98
CA LEU A 85 -9.00 6.95 -3.66
C LEU A 85 -10.35 6.21 -3.63
N ALA A 86 -11.39 6.82 -3.04
CA ALA A 86 -12.73 6.27 -3.01
C ALA A 86 -13.32 6.07 -4.40
N LYS A 87 -13.12 7.03 -5.31
CA LYS A 87 -13.51 6.91 -6.73
C LYS A 87 -12.80 5.74 -7.41
N LYS A 88 -11.47 5.61 -7.22
CA LYS A 88 -10.68 4.49 -7.79
C LYS A 88 -11.16 3.14 -7.28
N ILE A 89 -11.36 3.01 -5.96
CA ILE A 89 -11.84 1.79 -5.33
C ILE A 89 -13.26 1.44 -5.78
N ARG A 90 -14.15 2.43 -5.92
CA ARG A 90 -15.49 2.22 -6.46
C ARG A 90 -15.45 1.65 -7.89
N ARG A 91 -14.57 2.17 -8.75
CA ARG A 91 -14.38 1.68 -10.14
C ARG A 91 -13.82 0.25 -10.17
N ARG A 92 -12.89 -0.08 -9.28
CA ARG A 92 -12.20 -1.39 -9.21
C ARG A 92 -12.87 -2.38 -8.24
N ARG A 93 -14.04 -2.04 -7.70
CA ARG A 93 -14.80 -2.88 -6.77
C ARG A 93 -14.95 -4.35 -7.20
N PRO A 94 -15.35 -4.68 -8.44
CA PRO A 94 -15.49 -6.08 -8.85
C PRO A 94 -14.15 -6.83 -8.76
N ASP A 95 -13.06 -6.20 -9.17
CA ASP A 95 -11.71 -6.79 -9.10
C ASP A 95 -11.28 -7.04 -7.67
N ILE A 96 -11.52 -6.07 -6.76
CA ILE A 96 -11.18 -6.19 -5.34
C ILE A 96 -11.92 -7.38 -4.71
N LEU A 97 -13.22 -7.50 -4.95
CA LEU A 97 -14.03 -8.61 -4.44
C LEU A 97 -13.59 -9.95 -5.04
N ARG A 98 -13.20 -9.97 -6.32
CA ARG A 98 -12.65 -11.17 -6.97
C ARG A 98 -11.34 -11.59 -6.33
N THR A 99 -10.45 -10.66 -6.01
CA THR A 99 -9.18 -10.94 -5.31
C THR A 99 -9.43 -11.54 -3.92
N ILE A 100 -10.38 -10.99 -3.17
CA ILE A 100 -10.77 -11.53 -1.85
C ILE A 100 -11.33 -12.95 -1.98
N ARG A 101 -12.22 -13.18 -2.95
CA ARG A 101 -12.78 -14.51 -3.22
C ARG A 101 -11.70 -15.55 -3.58
N LEU A 102 -10.71 -15.16 -4.36
CA LEU A 102 -9.65 -16.06 -4.83
C LEU A 102 -8.52 -16.23 -3.81
N GLY A 103 -8.48 -15.39 -2.77
CA GLY A 103 -7.44 -15.46 -1.72
C GLY A 103 -6.03 -15.21 -2.24
N TYR A 104 -5.86 -14.50 -3.37
CA TYR A 104 -4.55 -14.29 -3.95
C TYR A 104 -3.67 -13.42 -3.05
N SER A 105 -2.52 -13.97 -2.65
CA SER A 105 -1.50 -13.22 -1.93
C SER A 105 -0.80 -12.21 -2.84
N ASN A 106 -0.41 -11.06 -2.31
CA ASN A 106 0.40 -10.09 -3.04
C ASN A 106 1.87 -10.55 -3.26
N ALA A 107 2.26 -11.69 -2.69
CA ALA A 107 3.63 -12.18 -2.70
C ALA A 107 4.23 -12.36 -4.10
N ARG A 108 3.45 -12.86 -5.08
CA ARG A 108 3.93 -13.08 -6.45
C ARG A 108 4.19 -11.77 -7.19
N PRO A 109 3.23 -10.82 -7.28
CA PRO A 109 3.49 -9.48 -7.81
C PRO A 109 4.65 -8.77 -7.10
N GLU A 110 4.69 -8.80 -5.77
CA GLU A 110 5.75 -8.14 -4.99
C GLU A 110 7.13 -8.75 -5.24
N ALA A 111 7.23 -10.08 -5.39
CA ALA A 111 8.50 -10.73 -5.73
C ALA A 111 9.03 -10.24 -7.08
N SER A 112 8.14 -10.09 -8.08
CA SER A 112 8.49 -9.51 -9.38
C SER A 112 8.92 -8.04 -9.25
N ASP A 113 8.15 -7.22 -8.53
CA ASP A 113 8.49 -5.82 -8.29
C ASP A 113 9.85 -5.66 -7.61
N ASN A 114 10.14 -6.51 -6.61
CA ASN A 114 11.42 -6.49 -5.91
C ASN A 114 12.58 -6.89 -6.83
N ARG A 115 12.39 -7.88 -7.72
CA ARG A 115 13.38 -8.23 -8.75
C ARG A 115 13.62 -7.08 -9.73
N ILE A 116 12.56 -6.37 -10.15
CA ILE A 116 12.67 -5.20 -11.03
C ILE A 116 13.45 -4.08 -10.33
N LYS A 117 13.06 -3.73 -9.09
CA LYS A 117 13.76 -2.71 -8.29
C LYS A 117 15.24 -3.05 -8.08
N ALA A 118 15.55 -4.30 -7.78
CA ALA A 118 16.93 -4.76 -7.66
C ALA A 118 17.70 -4.62 -8.97
N THR A 119 17.07 -4.93 -10.11
CA THR A 119 17.67 -4.76 -11.45
C THR A 119 17.98 -3.30 -11.73
N ILE A 120 17.03 -2.40 -11.49
CA ILE A 120 17.21 -0.96 -11.68
C ILE A 120 18.35 -0.44 -10.79
N ARG A 121 18.41 -0.88 -9.52
CA ARG A 121 19.45 -0.45 -8.59
C ARG A 121 20.86 -0.89 -9.00
N MET A 122 21.01 -2.12 -9.50
CA MET A 122 22.32 -2.64 -9.93
C MET A 122 22.78 -2.03 -11.26
N ALA A 123 21.87 -1.58 -12.11
CA ALA A 123 22.21 -1.01 -13.40
C ALA A 123 22.80 0.40 -13.31
N HIS A 124 22.63 1.10 -12.18
CA HIS A 124 23.09 2.49 -11.97
C HIS A 124 22.59 3.53 -13.00
N GLY A 125 21.67 3.15 -13.88
CA GLY A 125 21.09 4.00 -14.91
C GLY A 125 20.97 3.25 -16.24
N PHE A 126 19.98 3.61 -17.05
CA PHE A 126 19.87 3.13 -18.42
C PHE A 126 19.77 4.34 -19.35
N HIS A 127 20.56 4.37 -20.41
CA HIS A 127 20.46 5.42 -21.44
C HIS A 127 19.13 5.34 -22.22
N HIS A 128 18.59 4.13 -22.38
CA HIS A 128 17.33 3.88 -23.09
C HIS A 128 16.40 2.96 -22.30
N VAL A 129 15.10 3.30 -22.27
CA VAL A 129 14.07 2.51 -21.58
C VAL A 129 13.94 1.10 -22.15
N THR A 130 14.19 0.93 -23.46
CA THR A 130 14.17 -0.38 -24.12
C THR A 130 15.16 -1.36 -23.49
N ASN A 131 16.33 -0.88 -23.06
CA ASN A 131 17.35 -1.71 -22.42
C ASN A 131 16.91 -2.16 -21.02
N LEU A 132 16.23 -1.27 -20.27
CA LEU A 132 15.60 -1.63 -19.00
C LEU A 132 14.54 -2.71 -19.19
N ILE A 133 13.64 -2.54 -20.17
CA ILE A 133 12.58 -3.52 -20.46
C ILE A 133 13.18 -4.86 -20.85
N ALA A 134 14.17 -4.89 -21.74
CA ALA A 134 14.83 -6.12 -22.17
C ALA A 134 15.48 -6.86 -20.99
N LEU A 135 16.19 -6.14 -20.11
CA LEU A 135 16.82 -6.74 -18.94
C LEU A 135 15.80 -7.25 -17.91
N VAL A 136 14.69 -6.52 -17.72
CA VAL A 136 13.58 -6.97 -16.86
C VAL A 136 12.95 -8.24 -17.43
N MET A 137 12.69 -8.30 -18.73
CA MET A 137 12.15 -9.50 -19.40
C MET A 137 13.11 -10.69 -19.29
N LEU A 138 14.40 -10.46 -19.48
CA LEU A 138 15.44 -11.49 -19.32
C LEU A 138 15.45 -12.06 -17.90
N ARG A 139 15.44 -11.19 -16.87
CA ARG A 139 15.59 -11.60 -15.47
C ARG A 139 14.30 -12.13 -14.84
N CYS A 140 13.14 -11.63 -15.26
CA CYS A 140 11.84 -12.01 -14.69
C CYS A 140 11.12 -13.08 -15.51
N GLY A 141 11.41 -13.20 -16.81
CA GLY A 141 10.77 -14.15 -17.72
C GLY A 141 11.35 -15.55 -17.70
N GLY A 142 12.59 -15.72 -17.19
CA GLY A 142 13.27 -17.02 -17.13
C GLY A 142 13.38 -17.72 -18.49
N PRO A 143 13.93 -17.07 -19.53
CA PRO A 143 14.11 -17.71 -20.83
C PRO A 143 15.01 -18.95 -20.69
N ASP A 144 14.67 -20.01 -21.43
CA ASP A 144 15.45 -21.25 -21.49
C ASP A 144 16.76 -20.99 -22.25
N ILE A 145 17.79 -20.51 -21.53
CA ILE A 145 19.13 -20.31 -22.06
C ILE A 145 19.89 -21.62 -21.87
N ARG A 146 19.78 -22.51 -22.86
CA ARG A 146 20.62 -23.71 -22.91
C ARG A 146 22.01 -23.30 -23.41
N PRO A 147 23.08 -23.48 -22.61
CA PRO A 147 24.41 -23.24 -23.11
C PRO A 147 24.72 -24.22 -24.26
N PRO A 148 25.43 -23.79 -25.32
CA PRO A 148 25.85 -24.70 -26.38
C PRO A 148 26.74 -25.80 -25.79
N GLN A 149 26.57 -27.04 -26.26
CA GLN A 149 27.43 -28.14 -25.82
C GLN A 149 28.88 -27.87 -26.24
N PRO A 150 29.87 -28.19 -25.39
CA PRO A 150 31.27 -28.05 -25.76
C PRO A 150 31.55 -28.90 -27.00
N ARG A 151 32.18 -28.31 -28.01
CA ARG A 151 32.70 -29.07 -29.15
C ARG A 151 33.89 -29.88 -28.66
N THR A 152 33.73 -31.21 -28.62
CA THR A 152 34.83 -32.18 -28.56
C THR A 152 35.67 -32.14 -29.82
#